data_AF-D8TZ04-F1
#
_entry.id   AF-D8TZ04-F1
#
_cell.length_a   1.000
_cell.length_b   1.000
_cell.length_c   1.000
_cell.angle_alpha   90.00
_cell.angle_beta   90.00
_cell.angle_gamma   90.00
#
_symmetry.space_group_name_H-M   'P 1'
#
loop_
_entity.id
_entity.type
_entity.pdbx_description
1 polymer ?
#
loop_
_entity_poly.entity_id
_entity_poly.type
_entity_poly.pdbx_seq_one_letter_code
_entity_poly.pdbx_strand_id
1 'polypeptide(L)'
;MSSRYSRQNCVPSSPPPQDAKTDAQFSRLDGARISQQRSTALLARLLESSDPTGVARQSLEGLNEDFFMTGSAYLTLARKDGNADVADRLERALTAAWKVKQSSLRPELQLLNDLIRAETEAERKQLYISGGSDLLSTLSMNDRWFASALGRMAADVERQPPNQGKAQLLGRLRAIQKETEALEKQQKHQTARQQQQ
;
A
#
# COMPACT_ATOMS: atom_id res chain seq x y z
N MET A 1 -61.03 -2.68 -57.36
CA MET A 1 -61.39 -2.83 -55.93
C MET A 1 -60.81 -4.15 -55.45
N SER A 2 -59.53 -4.20 -55.09
CA SER A 2 -58.97 -3.87 -53.76
C SER A 2 -59.55 -4.72 -52.63
N SER A 3 -58.84 -5.78 -52.25
CA SER A 3 -58.44 -6.02 -50.85
C SER A 3 -57.46 -7.20 -50.77
N ARG A 4 -56.18 -6.92 -50.53
CA ARG A 4 -55.17 -7.93 -50.19
C ARG A 4 -54.93 -7.87 -48.67
N TYR A 5 -55.26 -8.95 -47.97
CA TYR A 5 -54.92 -9.15 -46.57
C TYR A 5 -53.41 -9.37 -46.42
N SER A 6 -52.70 -8.42 -45.81
CA SER A 6 -51.34 -8.60 -45.31
C SER A 6 -51.39 -9.21 -43.91
N ARG A 7 -50.88 -10.44 -43.75
CA ARG A 7 -50.62 -11.03 -42.44
C ARG A 7 -49.26 -10.51 -41.94
N GLN A 8 -49.29 -9.70 -40.89
CA GLN A 8 -48.12 -9.33 -40.11
C GLN A 8 -47.65 -10.54 -39.30
N ASN A 9 -46.42 -10.99 -39.57
CA ASN A 9 -45.70 -11.94 -38.75
C ASN A 9 -45.23 -11.26 -37.46
N CYS A 10 -45.81 -11.64 -36.32
CA CYS A 10 -45.27 -11.33 -35.00
C CYS A 10 -44.07 -12.23 -34.74
N VAL A 11 -42.87 -11.66 -34.66
CA VAL A 11 -41.68 -12.35 -34.16
C VAL A 11 -41.69 -12.24 -32.63
N PRO A 12 -41.55 -13.35 -31.87
CA PRO A 12 -41.43 -13.28 -30.42
C PRO A 12 -40.07 -12.67 -30.07
N SER A 13 -40.08 -11.51 -29.40
CA SER A 13 -38.89 -10.92 -28.79
C SER A 13 -38.35 -11.86 -27.71
N SER A 14 -37.16 -12.42 -27.94
CA SER A 14 -36.42 -13.14 -26.91
C SER A 14 -36.19 -12.24 -25.69
N PRO A 15 -36.39 -12.73 -24.46
CA PRO A 15 -36.05 -11.96 -23.26
C PRO A 15 -34.52 -11.72 -23.22
N PRO A 16 -34.07 -10.56 -22.73
CA PRO A 16 -32.65 -10.27 -22.58
C PRO A 16 -32.01 -11.25 -21.58
N PRO A 17 -30.75 -11.70 -21.80
CA PRO A 17 -30.08 -12.62 -20.91
C PRO A 17 -29.82 -11.97 -19.55
N GLN A 18 -30.52 -12.45 -18.52
CA GLN A 18 -30.37 -11.98 -17.13
C GLN A 18 -29.21 -12.68 -16.40
N ASP A 19 -28.59 -13.70 -16.99
CA ASP A 19 -27.71 -14.65 -16.28
C ASP A 19 -26.25 -14.18 -16.15
N ALA A 20 -25.74 -13.37 -17.08
CA ALA A 20 -24.32 -13.00 -17.11
C ALA A 20 -23.86 -12.10 -15.94
N LYS A 21 -24.77 -11.36 -15.28
CA LYS A 21 -24.44 -10.52 -14.13
C LYS A 21 -24.30 -11.32 -12.84
N THR A 22 -25.05 -12.42 -12.74
CA THR A 22 -25.13 -13.28 -11.56
C THR A 22 -23.84 -14.10 -11.41
N ASP A 23 -23.35 -14.69 -12.50
CA ASP A 23 -22.13 -15.51 -12.51
C ASP A 23 -20.86 -14.71 -12.15
N ALA A 24 -20.78 -13.47 -12.62
CA ALA A 24 -19.66 -12.57 -12.32
C ALA A 24 -19.66 -12.11 -10.85
N GLN A 25 -20.83 -11.99 -10.21
CA GLN A 25 -20.93 -11.65 -8.79
C GLN A 25 -20.55 -12.84 -7.92
N PHE A 26 -21.03 -14.04 -8.23
CA PHE A 26 -20.64 -15.26 -7.51
C PHE A 26 -19.14 -15.52 -7.58
N SER A 27 -18.53 -15.42 -8.77
CA SER A 27 -17.09 -15.61 -8.95
C SER A 27 -16.23 -14.63 -8.12
N ARG A 28 -16.70 -13.38 -7.94
CA ARG A 28 -16.02 -12.37 -7.10
C ARG A 28 -16.10 -12.70 -5.62
N LEU A 29 -17.26 -13.17 -5.15
CA LEU A 29 -17.46 -13.56 -3.75
C LEU A 29 -16.58 -14.75 -3.36
N ASP A 30 -16.44 -15.72 -4.26
CA ASP A 30 -15.55 -16.86 -4.05
C ASP A 30 -14.08 -16.43 -3.99
N GLY A 31 -13.66 -15.52 -4.88
CA GLY A 31 -12.30 -14.94 -4.84
C GLY A 31 -11.99 -14.24 -3.51
N ALA A 32 -12.92 -13.41 -3.01
CA ALA A 32 -12.76 -12.70 -1.75
C ALA A 32 -12.69 -13.65 -0.54
N ARG A 33 -13.54 -14.69 -0.51
CA ARG A 33 -13.50 -15.70 0.55
C ARG A 33 -12.17 -16.46 0.54
N ILE A 34 -11.66 -16.83 -0.64
CA ILE A 34 -10.38 -17.52 -0.77
C ILE A 34 -9.22 -16.62 -0.31
N SER A 35 -9.20 -15.33 -0.67
CA SER A 35 -8.12 -14.43 -0.26
C SER A 35 -8.13 -14.19 1.26
N GLN A 36 -9.32 -14.05 1.86
CA GLN A 36 -9.47 -13.94 3.32
C GLN A 36 -9.00 -15.21 4.04
N GLN A 37 -9.37 -16.40 3.55
CA GLN A 37 -8.94 -17.67 4.13
C GLN A 37 -7.42 -17.83 4.10
N ARG A 38 -6.79 -17.50 2.96
CA ARG A 38 -5.32 -17.54 2.82
C ARG A 38 -4.64 -16.55 3.77
N SER A 39 -5.16 -15.34 3.86
CA SER A 39 -4.65 -14.30 4.77
C SER A 39 -4.74 -14.73 6.23
N THR A 40 -5.87 -15.31 6.62
CA THR A 40 -6.11 -15.81 7.98
C THR A 40 -5.20 -17.00 8.30
N ALA A 41 -5.04 -17.94 7.37
CA ALA A 41 -4.16 -19.09 7.54
C ALA A 41 -2.69 -18.67 7.69
N LEU A 42 -2.23 -17.70 6.90
CA LEU A 42 -0.88 -17.15 7.03
C LEU A 42 -0.68 -16.44 8.37
N LEU A 43 -1.68 -15.67 8.82
CA LEU A 43 -1.62 -15.00 10.11
C LEU A 43 -1.54 -15.99 11.28
N ALA A 44 -2.34 -17.06 11.24
CA ALA A 44 -2.27 -18.13 12.25
C ALA A 44 -0.87 -18.75 12.31
N ARG A 45 -0.27 -19.09 11.15
CA ARG A 45 1.10 -19.61 11.07
C ARG A 45 2.13 -18.65 11.67
N LEU A 46 1.98 -17.35 11.45
CA LEU A 46 2.88 -16.33 12.03
C LEU A 46 2.73 -16.24 13.56
N LEU A 47 1.51 -16.38 14.09
CA LEU A 47 1.22 -16.30 15.52
C LEU A 47 1.66 -17.54 16.31
N GLU A 48 1.66 -18.70 15.65
CA GLU A 48 2.07 -20.00 16.22
C GLU A 48 3.58 -20.23 16.13
N SER A 49 4.26 -19.57 15.19
CA SER A 49 5.69 -19.75 14.96
C SER A 49 6.55 -19.13 16.07
N SER A 50 7.60 -19.85 16.47
CA SER A 50 8.70 -19.29 17.27
C SER A 50 9.59 -18.34 16.46
N ASP A 51 9.60 -18.48 15.13
CA ASP A 51 10.28 -17.59 14.18
C ASP A 51 9.27 -17.01 13.17
N PRO A 52 8.57 -15.91 13.51
CA PRO A 52 7.63 -15.27 12.60
C PRO A 52 8.33 -14.63 11.39
N THR A 53 9.60 -14.25 11.51
CA THR A 53 10.36 -13.67 10.38
C THR A 53 10.69 -14.74 9.34
N GLY A 54 11.07 -15.95 9.75
CA GLY A 54 11.30 -17.08 8.86
C GLY A 54 10.04 -17.47 8.08
N VAL A 55 8.90 -17.57 8.77
CA VAL A 55 7.60 -17.86 8.12
C VAL A 55 7.21 -16.77 7.12
N ALA A 56 7.41 -15.50 7.48
CA ALA A 56 7.16 -14.38 6.58
C ALA A 56 8.04 -14.43 5.32
N ARG A 57 9.33 -14.77 5.44
CA ARG A 57 10.24 -14.92 4.29
C ARG A 57 9.79 -16.02 3.35
N GLN A 58 9.36 -17.16 3.89
CA GLN A 58 8.85 -18.29 3.10
C GLN A 58 7.52 -17.98 2.40
N SER A 59 6.79 -16.97 2.89
CA SER A 59 5.43 -16.65 2.45
C SER A 59 5.33 -15.26 1.84
N LEU A 60 6.42 -14.72 1.27
CA LEU A 60 6.53 -13.33 0.81
C LEU A 60 5.41 -12.92 -0.16
N GLU A 61 5.00 -13.82 -1.07
CA GLU A 61 3.91 -13.58 -2.02
C GLU A 61 2.55 -13.40 -1.32
N GLY A 62 2.35 -14.10 -0.20
CA GLY A 62 1.14 -13.98 0.63
C GLY A 62 1.11 -12.71 1.48
N LEU A 63 2.24 -11.99 1.59
CA LEU A 63 2.32 -10.70 2.29
C LEU A 63 1.85 -9.56 1.37
N ASN A 64 0.54 -9.54 1.11
CA ASN A 64 -0.13 -8.58 0.24
C ASN A 64 -1.08 -7.67 1.05
N GLU A 65 -1.79 -6.78 0.35
CA GLU A 65 -2.72 -5.84 0.97
C GLU A 65 -3.82 -6.56 1.77
N ASP A 66 -4.46 -7.57 1.19
CA ASP A 66 -5.52 -8.36 1.85
C ASP A 66 -5.04 -8.96 3.18
N PHE A 67 -3.80 -9.46 3.21
CA PHE A 67 -3.18 -9.98 4.43
C PHE A 67 -3.03 -8.90 5.50
N PHE A 68 -2.46 -7.74 5.16
CA PHE A 68 -2.25 -6.66 6.13
C PHE A 68 -3.57 -6.01 6.57
N MET A 69 -4.58 -5.93 5.70
CA MET A 69 -5.93 -5.47 6.04
C MET A 69 -6.61 -6.42 7.01
N THR A 70 -6.58 -7.73 6.73
CA THR A 70 -7.15 -8.76 7.61
C THR A 70 -6.45 -8.76 8.97
N GLY A 71 -5.13 -8.71 9.00
CA GLY A 71 -4.36 -8.65 10.24
C GLY A 71 -4.64 -7.40 11.07
N SER A 72 -4.73 -6.23 10.43
CA SER A 72 -5.05 -4.97 11.09
C SER A 72 -6.47 -4.95 11.67
N ALA A 73 -7.42 -5.58 11.00
CA ALA A 73 -8.78 -5.75 11.52
C ALA A 73 -8.79 -6.58 12.80
N TYR A 74 -8.07 -7.70 12.83
CA TYR A 74 -7.94 -8.52 14.04
C TYR A 74 -7.20 -7.81 15.17
N LEU A 75 -6.13 -7.07 14.87
CA LEU A 75 -5.43 -6.26 15.87
C LEU A 75 -6.35 -5.20 16.48
N THR A 76 -7.15 -4.53 15.65
CA THR A 76 -8.13 -3.53 16.10
C THR A 76 -9.18 -4.17 17.01
N LEU A 77 -9.69 -5.35 16.66
CA LEU A 77 -10.66 -6.07 17.47
C LEU A 77 -10.07 -6.48 18.82
N ALA A 78 -8.88 -7.08 18.83
CA ALA A 78 -8.20 -7.47 20.07
C ALA A 78 -7.96 -6.29 21.02
N ARG A 79 -7.58 -5.11 20.47
CA ARG A 79 -7.43 -3.87 21.24
C ARG A 79 -8.76 -3.36 21.80
N LYS A 80 -9.83 -3.41 21.01
CA LYS A 80 -11.18 -3.02 21.46
C LYS A 80 -11.71 -3.92 22.57
N ASP A 81 -11.41 -5.21 22.50
CA ASP A 81 -11.83 -6.21 23.50
C ASP A 81 -10.95 -6.20 24.76
N GLY A 82 -9.92 -5.34 24.81
CA GLY A 82 -8.99 -5.25 25.95
C GLY A 82 -8.06 -6.46 26.08
N ASN A 83 -7.93 -7.28 25.03
CA ASN A 83 -7.07 -8.46 25.04
C ASN A 83 -5.63 -8.09 24.67
N ALA A 84 -4.90 -7.52 25.63
CA ALA A 84 -3.54 -7.01 25.44
C ALA A 84 -2.57 -8.09 24.93
N ASP A 85 -2.61 -9.30 25.49
CA ASP A 85 -1.72 -10.39 25.10
C ASP A 85 -1.88 -10.78 23.62
N VAL A 86 -3.13 -10.85 23.14
CA VAL A 86 -3.40 -11.15 21.73
C VAL A 86 -3.01 -9.98 20.83
N ALA A 87 -3.29 -8.74 21.25
CA ALA A 87 -2.88 -7.55 20.52
C ALA A 87 -1.34 -7.49 20.33
N ASP A 88 -0.58 -7.76 21.39
CA ASP A 88 0.88 -7.77 21.36
C ASP A 88 1.45 -8.89 20.47
N ARG A 89 0.82 -10.07 20.46
CA ARG A 89 1.20 -11.16 19.54
C ARG A 89 0.92 -10.80 18.09
N LEU A 90 -0.25 -10.23 17.80
CA LEU A 90 -0.62 -9.75 16.46
C LEU A 90 0.33 -8.65 15.98
N GLU A 91 0.64 -7.68 16.84
CA GLU A 91 1.54 -6.58 16.51
C GLU A 91 2.96 -7.06 16.19
N ARG A 92 3.51 -8.00 16.97
CA ARG A 92 4.81 -8.62 16.68
C ARG A 92 4.80 -9.39 15.35
N ALA A 93 3.76 -10.19 15.10
CA ALA A 93 3.63 -10.96 13.87
C ALA A 93 3.52 -10.05 12.63
N LEU A 94 2.67 -9.02 12.68
CA LEU A 94 2.50 -8.05 11.59
C LEU A 94 3.75 -7.21 11.38
N THR A 95 4.46 -6.84 12.44
CA THR A 95 5.74 -6.13 12.34
C THR A 95 6.81 -6.99 11.66
N ALA A 96 6.91 -8.27 12.02
CA ALA A 96 7.84 -9.20 11.38
C ALA A 96 7.52 -9.38 9.88
N ALA A 97 6.25 -9.59 9.55
CA ALA A 97 5.77 -9.68 8.18
C ALA A 97 6.06 -8.41 7.38
N TRP A 98 5.76 -7.23 7.95
CA TRP A 98 6.02 -5.95 7.31
C TRP A 98 7.51 -5.76 7.01
N LYS A 99 8.40 -6.04 7.98
CA LYS A 99 9.85 -5.91 7.77
C LYS A 99 10.35 -6.77 6.61
N VAL A 100 9.87 -8.00 6.51
CA VAL A 100 10.20 -8.89 5.39
C VAL A 100 9.68 -8.33 4.07
N LYS A 101 8.40 -7.92 4.02
CA LYS A 101 7.82 -7.34 2.81
C LYS A 101 8.53 -6.06 2.38
N GLN A 102 8.85 -5.19 3.32
CA GLN A 102 9.59 -3.95 3.11
C GLN A 102 10.96 -4.25 2.51
N SER A 103 11.71 -5.21 3.07
CA SER A 103 13.06 -5.56 2.59
C SER A 103 13.09 -6.10 1.14
N SER A 104 11.96 -6.60 0.63
CA SER A 104 11.87 -7.07 -0.76
C SER A 104 11.51 -5.97 -1.75
N LEU A 105 11.16 -4.76 -1.28
CA LEU A 105 10.82 -3.64 -2.16
C LEU A 105 12.08 -3.03 -2.77
N ARG A 106 11.91 -2.20 -3.80
CA ARG A 106 13.00 -1.38 -4.32
C ARG A 106 13.46 -0.35 -3.26
N PRO A 107 14.76 0.01 -3.18
CA PRO A 107 15.27 0.93 -2.16
C PRO A 107 14.51 2.25 -2.06
N GLU A 108 14.06 2.81 -3.18
CA GLU A 108 13.32 4.08 -3.19
C GLU A 108 11.92 3.93 -2.56
N LEU A 109 11.27 2.78 -2.76
CA LEU A 109 10.01 2.44 -2.12
C LEU A 109 10.20 2.14 -0.63
N GLN A 110 11.32 1.52 -0.26
CA GLN A 110 11.66 1.29 1.14
C GLN A 110 11.77 2.63 1.88
N LEU A 111 12.62 3.51 1.36
CA LEU A 111 12.83 4.85 1.91
C LEU A 111 11.52 5.65 2.01
N LEU A 112 10.70 5.63 0.96
CA LEU A 112 9.41 6.33 0.94
C LEU A 112 8.49 5.84 2.06
N ASN A 113 8.35 4.53 2.21
CA ASN A 113 7.52 3.93 3.25
C ASN A 113 8.03 4.29 4.65
N ASP A 114 9.35 4.28 4.87
CA ASP A 114 9.95 4.62 6.17
C ASP A 114 9.71 6.09 6.51
N LEU A 115 9.86 7.00 5.55
CA LEU A 115 9.62 8.43 5.73
C LEU A 115 8.15 8.77 5.96
N ILE A 116 7.22 8.07 5.30
CA ILE A 116 5.78 8.26 5.54
C ILE A 116 5.36 7.76 6.92
N ARG A 117 6.01 6.71 7.43
CA ARG A 117 5.73 6.13 8.75
C ARG A 117 6.34 6.92 9.90
N ALA A 118 7.44 7.63 9.67
CA ALA A 118 8.03 8.53 10.65
C ALA A 118 7.02 9.60 11.07
N GLU A 119 6.62 9.57 12.34
CA GLU A 119 5.57 10.44 12.89
C GLU A 119 6.11 11.86 13.10
N THR A 120 7.40 11.96 13.43
CA THR A 120 8.07 13.20 13.79
C THR A 120 9.12 13.62 12.77
N GLU A 121 9.46 14.91 12.77
CA GLU A 121 10.59 15.42 11.97
C GLU A 121 11.93 14.84 12.44
N ALA A 122 12.09 14.59 13.74
CA ALA A 122 13.31 14.01 14.29
C ALA A 122 13.56 12.60 13.74
N GLU A 123 12.52 11.76 13.66
CA GLU A 123 12.62 10.41 13.08
C GLU A 123 12.97 10.48 11.59
N ARG A 124 12.35 11.38 10.81
CA ARG A 124 12.70 11.57 9.39
C ARG A 124 14.16 12.00 9.22
N LYS A 125 14.63 12.96 10.03
CA LYS A 125 16.04 13.37 10.04
C LYS A 125 16.96 12.22 10.37
N GLN A 126 16.60 11.38 11.33
CA GLN A 126 17.39 10.21 11.69
C GLN A 126 17.51 9.24 10.50
N LEU A 127 16.42 9.01 9.76
CA LEU A 127 16.44 8.19 8.55
C LEU A 127 17.41 8.76 7.50
N TYR A 128 17.40 10.08 7.29
CA TYR A 128 18.33 10.73 6.37
C TYR A 128 19.79 10.61 6.82
N ILE A 129 20.05 10.78 8.12
CA ILE A 129 21.41 10.64 8.68
C ILE A 129 21.89 9.20 8.56
N SER A 130 21.07 8.22 8.92
CA SER A 130 21.44 6.80 8.87
C SER A 130 21.62 6.28 7.44
N GLY A 131 20.94 6.87 6.46
CA GLY A 131 21.03 6.46 5.07
C GLY A 131 22.34 6.85 4.37
N GLY A 132 23.08 7.82 4.91
CA GLY A 132 24.43 8.18 4.43
C GLY A 132 24.51 8.51 2.93
N SER A 133 25.55 8.02 2.27
CA SER A 133 25.76 8.19 0.81
C SER A 133 24.71 7.48 -0.03
N ASP A 134 24.23 6.33 0.44
CA ASP A 134 23.30 5.47 -0.31
C ASP A 134 21.92 6.12 -0.42
N LEU A 135 21.54 6.92 0.58
CA LEU A 135 20.34 7.76 0.53
C LEU A 135 20.33 8.67 -0.69
N LEU A 136 21.42 9.39 -0.95
CA LEU A 136 21.46 10.38 -2.03
C LEU A 136 21.41 9.69 -3.40
N SER A 137 22.05 8.52 -3.51
CA SER A 137 21.88 7.65 -4.68
C SER A 137 20.42 7.25 -4.84
N THR A 138 19.78 6.76 -3.78
CA THR A 138 18.37 6.35 -3.77
C THR A 138 17.42 7.49 -4.16
N LEU A 139 17.66 8.72 -3.67
CA LEU A 139 16.85 9.89 -3.99
C LEU A 139 16.97 10.32 -5.47
N SER A 140 18.13 10.10 -6.08
CA SER A 140 18.43 10.48 -7.47
C SER A 140 18.23 9.34 -8.48
N MET A 141 18.00 8.11 -8.01
CA MET A 141 17.78 6.94 -8.85
C MET A 141 16.57 7.09 -9.79
N ASN A 142 16.65 6.44 -10.95
CA ASN A 142 15.56 6.26 -11.90
C ASN A 142 14.86 7.57 -12.29
N ASP A 143 15.63 8.53 -12.82
CA ASP A 143 15.11 9.82 -13.32
C ASP A 143 14.30 10.61 -12.28
N ARG A 144 14.78 10.63 -11.03
CA ARG A 144 14.09 11.29 -9.91
C ARG A 144 12.70 10.71 -9.66
N TRP A 145 12.57 9.39 -9.84
CA TRP A 145 11.33 8.64 -9.58
C TRP A 145 10.76 8.99 -8.21
N PHE A 146 11.60 9.10 -7.18
CA PHE A 146 11.20 9.40 -5.81
C PHE A 146 10.44 10.73 -5.69
N ALA A 147 11.01 11.80 -6.27
CA ALA A 147 10.38 13.12 -6.27
C ALA A 147 9.06 13.13 -7.07
N SER A 148 9.04 12.45 -8.22
CA SER A 148 7.83 12.28 -9.05
C SER A 148 6.72 11.52 -8.31
N ALA A 149 7.08 10.45 -7.61
CA ALA A 149 6.14 9.64 -6.83
C ALA A 149 5.54 10.46 -5.68
N LEU A 150 6.37 11.16 -4.89
CA LEU A 150 5.90 12.05 -3.83
C LEU A 150 4.97 13.15 -4.34
N GLY A 151 5.33 13.80 -5.45
CA GLY A 151 4.51 14.85 -6.05
C GLY A 151 3.13 14.34 -6.49
N ARG A 152 3.08 13.16 -7.12
CA ARG A 152 1.82 12.50 -7.50
C ARG A 152 0.98 12.14 -6.28
N MET A 153 1.58 11.53 -5.26
CA MET A 153 0.86 11.18 -4.02
C MET A 153 0.28 12.41 -3.33
N ALA A 154 1.04 13.50 -3.23
CA ALA A 154 0.55 14.74 -2.64
C ALA A 154 -0.63 15.32 -3.43
N ALA A 155 -0.52 15.35 -4.77
CA ALA A 155 -1.61 15.80 -5.64
C ALA A 155 -2.87 14.92 -5.54
N ASP A 156 -2.70 13.62 -5.43
CA ASP A 156 -3.82 12.68 -5.30
C ASP A 156 -4.52 12.84 -3.95
N VAL A 157 -3.77 12.94 -2.85
CA VAL A 157 -4.32 13.22 -1.51
C VAL A 157 -5.03 14.58 -1.48
N GLU A 158 -4.49 15.59 -2.17
CA GLU A 158 -5.11 16.92 -2.27
C GLU A 158 -6.48 16.89 -2.97
N ARG A 159 -6.66 16.01 -3.96
CA ARG A 159 -7.94 15.84 -4.68
C ARG A 159 -8.98 15.01 -3.92
N GLN A 160 -8.60 14.27 -2.88
CA GLN A 160 -9.54 13.47 -2.11
C GLN A 160 -10.56 14.35 -1.36
N PRO A 161 -11.80 13.89 -1.13
CA PRO A 161 -12.73 14.56 -0.22
C PRO A 161 -12.13 14.75 1.18
N PRO A 162 -12.55 15.80 1.93
CA PRO A 162 -12.10 15.99 3.31
C PRO A 162 -12.34 14.74 4.17
N ASN A 163 -11.30 14.30 4.87
CA ASN A 163 -11.35 13.19 5.83
C ASN A 163 -10.39 13.46 7.01
N GLN A 164 -10.56 12.72 8.11
CA GLN A 164 -9.86 12.99 9.38
C GLN A 164 -8.33 12.88 9.31
N GLY A 165 -7.75 12.26 8.27
CA GLY A 165 -6.29 12.12 8.11
C GLY A 165 -5.66 12.97 6.99
N LYS A 166 -6.48 13.55 6.10
CA LYS A 166 -6.00 14.21 4.87
C LYS A 166 -4.98 15.31 5.13
N ALA A 167 -5.29 16.24 6.04
CA ALA A 167 -4.43 17.39 6.31
C ALA A 167 -3.07 16.97 6.89
N GLN A 168 -3.07 15.99 7.79
CA GLN A 168 -1.86 15.45 8.40
C GLN A 168 -0.98 14.74 7.36
N LEU A 169 -1.58 13.88 6.53
CA LEU A 169 -0.87 13.17 5.47
C LEU A 169 -0.28 14.14 4.44
N LEU A 170 -1.07 15.12 3.97
CA LEU A 170 -0.62 16.11 3.00
C LEU A 170 0.53 16.97 3.57
N GLY A 171 0.42 17.38 4.84
CA GLY A 171 1.48 18.09 5.55
C GLY A 171 2.77 17.27 5.61
N ARG A 172 2.66 15.97 5.91
CA ARG A 172 3.80 15.05 5.94
C ARG A 172 4.44 14.88 4.56
N LEU A 173 3.66 14.63 3.52
CA LEU A 173 4.18 14.49 2.15
C LEU A 173 4.92 15.75 1.68
N ARG A 174 4.36 16.94 1.95
CA ARG A 174 5.00 18.23 1.62
C ARG A 174 6.28 18.47 2.43
N ALA A 175 6.30 18.05 3.70
CA ALA A 175 7.51 18.13 4.53
C ALA A 175 8.63 17.25 3.96
N ILE A 176 8.34 15.98 3.65
CA ILE A 176 9.29 15.05 3.03
C ILE A 176 9.83 15.62 1.71
N GLN A 177 8.96 16.18 0.86
CA GLN A 177 9.37 16.79 -0.39
C GLN A 177 10.38 17.94 -0.16
N LYS A 178 10.05 18.87 0.73
CA LYS A 178 10.92 20.01 1.06
C LYS A 178 12.25 19.57 1.65
N GLU A 179 12.24 18.59 2.56
CA GLU A 179 13.43 18.03 3.19
C GLU A 179 14.34 17.37 2.14
N THR A 180 13.77 16.58 1.25
CA THR A 180 14.48 15.91 0.14
C THR A 180 15.12 16.92 -0.82
N GLU A 181 14.39 17.95 -1.23
CA GLU A 181 14.92 19.01 -2.09
C GLU A 181 16.06 19.80 -1.43
N ALA A 182 15.99 20.02 -0.12
CA ALA A 182 17.05 20.68 0.64
C ALA A 182 18.33 19.83 0.66
N LEU A 183 18.21 18.52 0.86
CA LEU A 183 19.34 17.59 0.83
C LEU A 183 20.03 17.55 -0.54
N GLU A 184 19.25 17.46 -1.63
CA GLU A 184 19.80 17.49 -3.00
C GLU A 184 20.56 18.80 -3.27
N LYS A 185 20.04 19.94 -2.82
CA LYS A 185 20.72 21.25 -2.97
C LYS A 185 22.01 21.31 -2.17
N GLN A 186 21.99 20.87 -0.91
CA GLN A 186 23.19 20.84 -0.06
C GLN A 186 24.30 19.99 -0.70
N GLN A 187 23.96 18.82 -1.23
CA GLN A 187 24.91 17.95 -1.90
C GLN A 187 25.53 18.63 -3.14
N LYS A 188 24.70 19.23 -4.01
CA LYS A 188 25.20 19.96 -5.19
C LYS A 188 26.18 21.06 -4.83
N HIS A 189 25.92 21.80 -3.76
CA HIS A 189 26.84 22.82 -3.26
C HIS A 189 28.14 22.23 -2.70
N GLN A 190 28.10 21.08 -2.03
CA GLN A 190 29.30 20.40 -1.55
C GLN A 190 30.17 19.89 -2.70
N THR A 191 29.57 19.25 -3.71
CA THR A 191 30.29 18.76 -4.90
C THR A 191 30.91 19.92 -5.68
N ALA A 192 30.20 21.03 -5.86
CA ALA A 192 30.73 22.21 -6.56
C ALA A 192 31.93 22.83 -5.83
N ARG A 193 31.95 22.82 -4.50
CA ARG A 193 33.10 23.31 -3.70
C ARG A 193 34.32 22.41 -3.80
N GLN A 194 34.11 21.09 -3.86
CA GLN A 194 35.21 20.12 -3.99
C GLN A 194 35.90 20.17 -5.36
N GLN A 195 35.17 20.55 -6.43
CA GLN A 195 35.74 20.68 -7.78
C GLN A 195 36.56 21.96 -7.99
N GLN A 196 36.50 22.91 -7.05
CA GLN A 196 37.23 24.19 -7.10
C GLN A 196 38.53 24.17 -6.29
N GLN A 197 38.84 23.06 -5.62
CA GLN A 197 40.07 22.82 -4.86
C GLN A 197 40.97 21.87 -5.65
#